data_AF-A0A5B3GQF0-F1
#
_entry.id   AF-A0A5B3GQF0-F1
#
_cell.length_a   1.000
_cell.length_b   1.000
_cell.length_c   1.000
_cell.angle_alpha   90.00
_cell.angle_beta   90.00
_cell.angle_gamma   90.00
#
_symmetry.space_group_name_H-M   'P 1'
#
loop_
_entity.id
_entity.type
_entity.pdbx_description
1 polymer ?
#
loop_
_entity_poly.entity_id
_entity_poly.type
_entity_poly.pdbx_seq_one_letter_code
_entity_poly.pdbx_strand_id
1 'polypeptide(L)'
;MPAALLGAAILRSGHICGRLQAEGAETKAVLTGCSSRVGFVGYRPHGRRYREKHAVCCFDYRYEVGGQTYTGKVRKKENLHTARIGDSVVVRYLPDNPGVHRLVTDSAGRYEVGRHARGRSRSGR
;
A
#
# COMPACT_ATOMS: atom_id res chain seq x y z
N MET A 1 -12.04 40.33 -5.80
CA MET A 1 -11.16 39.33 -6.45
C MET A 1 -10.91 38.20 -5.46
N PRO A 2 -11.07 36.93 -5.86
CA PRO A 2 -12.07 36.04 -5.28
C PRO A 2 -11.58 35.12 -4.15
N ALA A 3 -12.49 34.84 -3.23
CA ALA A 3 -12.43 33.77 -2.25
C ALA A 3 -12.68 32.41 -2.93
N ALA A 4 -11.63 31.66 -3.25
CA ALA A 4 -11.77 30.33 -3.84
C ALA A 4 -10.55 29.44 -3.61
N LEU A 5 -10.23 29.08 -2.36
CA LEU A 5 -9.20 28.07 -2.07
C LEU A 5 -9.61 27.11 -0.93
N LEU A 6 -10.82 26.55 -0.99
CA LEU A 6 -11.24 25.51 -0.05
C LEU A 6 -12.01 24.34 -0.70
N GLY A 7 -11.90 24.17 -2.01
CA GLY A 7 -12.63 23.14 -2.78
C GLY A 7 -11.78 22.07 -3.51
N ALA A 8 -10.46 22.02 -3.31
CA ALA A 8 -9.57 21.22 -4.19
C ALA A 8 -9.00 19.91 -3.57
N ALA A 9 -9.41 19.51 -2.36
CA ALA A 9 -8.78 18.40 -1.67
C ALA A 9 -9.39 17.01 -1.97
N ILE A 10 -10.65 16.93 -2.44
CA ILE A 10 -11.35 15.64 -2.61
C ILE A 10 -11.29 15.11 -4.06
N LEU A 11 -11.16 15.99 -5.05
CA LEU A 11 -11.00 15.61 -6.47
C LEU A 11 -9.63 14.99 -6.81
N ARG A 12 -8.62 15.16 -5.96
CA ARG A 12 -7.27 14.63 -6.21
C ARG A 12 -7.18 13.11 -6.10
N SER A 13 -7.92 12.47 -5.20
CA SER A 13 -7.78 11.02 -4.95
C SER A 13 -8.30 10.16 -6.10
N GLY A 14 -9.47 10.51 -6.65
CA GLY A 14 -10.05 9.82 -7.81
C GLY A 14 -9.24 10.05 -9.09
N HIS A 15 -8.78 11.28 -9.30
CA HIS A 15 -7.95 11.64 -10.46
C HIS A 15 -6.58 10.92 -10.43
N ILE A 16 -5.95 10.79 -9.26
CA ILE A 16 -4.70 10.02 -9.11
C ILE A 16 -4.94 8.53 -9.35
N CYS A 17 -6.06 7.98 -8.87
CA CYS A 17 -6.40 6.58 -9.10
C CYS A 17 -6.65 6.29 -10.59
N GLY A 18 -7.41 7.16 -11.28
CA GLY A 18 -7.66 7.04 -12.72
C GLY A 18 -6.38 7.18 -13.54
N ARG A 19 -5.51 8.14 -13.21
CA ARG A 19 -4.21 8.29 -13.88
C ARG A 19 -3.27 7.13 -13.62
N LEU A 20 -3.19 6.62 -12.40
CA LEU A 20 -2.45 5.38 -12.13
C LEU A 20 -3.02 4.21 -12.93
N GLN A 21 -4.35 4.14 -13.10
CA GLN A 21 -4.95 3.05 -13.84
C GLN A 21 -4.67 3.14 -15.36
N ALA A 22 -4.64 4.35 -15.91
CA ALA A 22 -4.45 4.61 -17.34
C ALA A 22 -2.97 4.70 -17.78
N GLU A 23 -2.11 5.31 -16.97
CA GLU A 23 -0.72 5.68 -17.32
C GLU A 23 0.32 5.01 -16.40
N GLY A 24 -0.14 4.31 -15.35
CA GLY A 24 0.75 3.78 -14.34
C GLY A 24 1.59 2.61 -14.85
N ALA A 25 2.90 2.69 -14.64
CA ALA A 25 3.82 1.59 -14.87
C ALA A 25 3.82 0.63 -13.66
N GLU A 26 3.95 -0.67 -13.91
CA GLU A 26 4.00 -1.68 -12.87
C GLU A 26 5.43 -2.16 -12.63
N THR A 27 5.78 -2.36 -11.36
CA THR A 27 7.05 -2.96 -10.97
C THR A 27 6.87 -3.84 -9.75
N LYS A 28 7.86 -4.70 -9.50
CA LYS A 28 7.89 -5.53 -8.30
C LYS A 28 8.47 -4.73 -7.15
N ALA A 29 7.72 -4.65 -6.06
CA ALA A 29 8.18 -4.20 -4.76
C ALA A 29 8.45 -5.41 -3.85
N VAL A 30 9.33 -5.25 -2.88
CA VAL A 30 9.60 -6.25 -1.84
C VAL A 30 9.07 -5.73 -0.52
N LEU A 31 8.38 -6.59 0.24
CA LEU A 31 7.95 -6.28 1.60
C LEU A 31 9.19 -6.26 2.52
N THR A 32 9.50 -5.11 3.11
CA THR A 32 10.72 -4.89 3.91
C THR A 32 10.47 -4.85 5.40
N GLY A 33 9.25 -4.51 5.82
CA GLY A 33 8.92 -4.35 7.23
C GLY A 33 7.46 -4.67 7.52
N CYS A 34 7.18 -5.05 8.76
CA CYS A 34 5.84 -5.24 9.25
C CYS A 34 5.70 -4.50 10.58
N SER A 35 4.72 -3.62 10.68
CA SER A 35 4.43 -2.86 11.90
C SER A 35 2.96 -3.00 12.27
N SER A 36 2.64 -3.19 13.54
CA SER A 36 1.28 -3.05 14.05
C SER A 36 1.12 -1.70 14.71
N ARG A 37 0.09 -0.94 14.33
CA ARG A 37 -0.29 0.32 14.96
C ARG A 37 -1.66 0.17 15.59
N VAL A 38 -1.78 0.50 16.86
CA VAL A 38 -3.10 0.59 17.51
C VAL A 38 -3.76 1.88 17.03
N GLY A 39 -4.84 1.74 16.27
CA GLY A 39 -5.73 2.82 15.88
C GLY A 39 -6.95 2.87 16.79
N PHE A 40 -7.60 4.02 16.83
CA PHE A 40 -8.90 4.18 17.49
C PHE A 40 -9.94 4.41 16.41
N VAL A 41 -10.89 3.48 16.27
CA VAL A 41 -12.07 3.68 15.42
C VAL A 41 -13.16 4.23 16.34
N GLY A 42 -13.69 5.40 16.00
CA GLY A 42 -14.78 6.02 16.73
C GLY A 42 -15.97 6.23 15.82
N TYR A 43 -17.13 5.71 16.21
CA TYR A 43 -18.43 6.05 15.65
C TYR A 43 -19.15 6.98 16.63
N ARG A 44 -19.81 8.05 16.14
CA ARG A 44 -20.62 8.96 16.98
C ARG A 44 -22.10 8.78 16.62
N PRO A 45 -22.87 8.01 17.41
CA PRO A 45 -24.32 8.09 17.35
C PRO A 45 -24.85 9.16 18.32
N HIS A 46 -24.48 9.17 19.61
CA HIS A 46 -25.06 10.10 20.59
C HIS A 46 -24.14 10.38 21.79
N GLY A 47 -23.28 11.41 21.72
CA GLY A 47 -22.68 12.05 22.91
C GLY A 47 -21.59 11.31 23.69
N ARG A 48 -21.49 9.97 23.66
CA ARG A 48 -20.39 9.22 24.31
C ARG A 48 -19.27 8.91 23.32
N ARG A 49 -18.02 9.26 23.66
CA ARG A 49 -16.82 8.89 22.88
C ARG A 49 -16.51 7.41 23.10
N TYR A 50 -17.18 6.52 22.39
CA TYR A 50 -16.72 5.13 22.28
C TYR A 50 -15.58 5.08 21.26
N ARG A 51 -14.36 4.85 21.74
CA ARG A 51 -13.19 4.58 20.90
C ARG A 51 -12.85 3.11 21.06
N GLU A 52 -13.19 2.31 20.06
CA GLU A 52 -12.78 0.92 20.04
C GLU A 52 -11.29 0.86 19.65
N LYS A 53 -10.49 0.19 20.48
CA LYS A 53 -9.07 -0.04 20.19
C LYS A 53 -8.98 -1.12 19.11
N HIS A 54 -8.46 -0.75 17.94
CA HIS A 54 -8.26 -1.68 16.83
C HIS A 54 -6.78 -1.73 16.46
N ALA A 55 -6.18 -2.92 16.48
CA ALA A 55 -4.82 -3.10 15.98
C ALA A 55 -4.84 -3.16 14.44
N VAL A 56 -4.18 -2.19 13.79
CA VAL A 56 -3.99 -2.15 12.34
C VAL A 56 -2.57 -2.60 12.03
N CYS A 57 -2.44 -3.78 11.45
CA CYS A 57 -1.17 -4.25 10.91
C CYS A 57 -0.90 -3.58 9.56
N CYS A 58 0.35 -3.16 9.33
CA CYS A 58 0.84 -2.56 8.11
C CYS A 58 2.10 -3.29 7.63
N PHE A 59 2.29 -3.36 6.31
CA PHE A 59 3.57 -3.65 5.70
C PHE A 59 4.21 -2.39 5.15
N ASP A 60 5.52 -2.33 5.30
CA ASP A 60 6.40 -1.46 4.56
C ASP A 60 6.90 -2.22 3.33
N TYR A 61 6.91 -1.58 2.17
CA TYR A 61 7.44 -2.16 0.93
C TYR A 61 8.37 -1.19 0.23
N ARG A 62 9.26 -1.74 -0.58
CA ARG A 62 10.31 -1.00 -1.29
C ARG A 62 10.39 -1.45 -2.74
N TYR A 63 10.54 -0.51 -3.65
CA TYR A 63 10.76 -0.76 -5.08
C TYR A 63 11.78 0.23 -5.63
N GLU A 64 12.35 -0.11 -6.79
CA GLU A 64 13.36 0.71 -7.45
C GLU A 64 12.89 1.10 -8.85
N VAL A 65 13.07 2.37 -9.19
CA VAL A 65 12.74 2.94 -10.51
C VAL A 65 13.89 3.85 -10.90
N GLY A 66 14.54 3.58 -12.04
CA GLY A 66 15.64 4.39 -12.54
C GLY A 66 16.83 4.51 -11.58
N GLY A 67 17.11 3.48 -10.78
CA GLY A 67 18.18 3.50 -9.76
C GLY A 67 17.82 4.23 -8.46
N GLN A 68 16.64 4.84 -8.38
CA GLN A 68 16.14 5.46 -7.17
C GLN A 68 15.22 4.49 -6.41
N THR A 69 15.45 4.41 -5.09
CA THR A 69 14.62 3.61 -4.19
C THR A 69 13.42 4.40 -3.70
N TYR A 70 12.24 3.80 -3.76
CA TYR A 70 10.99 4.31 -3.24
C TYR A 70 10.41 3.35 -2.21
N THR A 71 9.72 3.90 -1.21
CA THR A 71 9.10 3.12 -0.14
C THR A 71 7.65 3.51 0.05
N GLY A 72 6.80 2.52 0.32
CA GLY A 72 5.40 2.72 0.62
C GLY A 72 4.95 1.92 1.83
N LYS A 73 3.74 2.23 2.31
CA LYS A 73 3.09 1.48 3.40
C LYS A 73 1.70 1.05 2.99
N VAL A 74 1.34 -0.20 3.29
CA VAL A 74 0.00 -0.74 3.06
C VAL A 74 -0.54 -1.37 4.32
N ARG A 75 -1.84 -1.24 4.57
CA ARG A 75 -2.50 -1.98 5.65
C ARG A 75 -2.60 -3.45 5.26
N LYS A 76 -2.27 -4.36 6.17
CA LYS A 76 -2.55 -5.78 6.02
C LYS A 76 -4.06 -5.98 5.99
N LYS A 77 -4.59 -6.11 4.79
CA LYS A 77 -5.98 -6.47 4.51
C LYS A 77 -5.99 -7.68 3.59
N GLU A 78 -7.16 -8.32 3.49
CA GLU A 78 -7.37 -9.43 2.55
C GLU A 78 -6.27 -10.50 2.71
N ASN A 79 -5.63 -10.94 1.64
CA ASN A 79 -4.63 -12.00 1.66
C ASN A 79 -3.25 -11.60 2.23
N LEU A 80 -3.01 -10.31 2.56
CA LEU A 80 -1.74 -9.87 3.16
C LEU A 80 -1.51 -10.40 4.57
N HIS A 81 -2.53 -10.92 5.27
CA HIS A 81 -2.30 -11.53 6.60
C HIS A 81 -1.31 -12.70 6.54
N THR A 82 -1.21 -13.39 5.40
CA THR A 82 -0.27 -14.51 5.19
C THR A 82 1.09 -14.09 4.63
N ALA A 83 1.20 -12.87 4.09
CA ALA A 83 2.43 -12.39 3.48
C ALA A 83 3.54 -12.22 4.53
N ARG A 84 4.80 -12.27 4.10
CA ARG A 84 5.99 -12.21 4.96
C ARG A 84 6.98 -11.19 4.42
N ILE A 85 7.88 -10.73 5.30
CA ILE A 85 9.02 -9.91 4.89
C ILE A 85 9.87 -10.70 3.89
N GLY A 86 10.24 -10.06 2.80
CA GLY A 86 10.94 -10.68 1.66
C GLY A 86 10.02 -11.19 0.56
N ASP A 87 8.69 -11.27 0.78
CA ASP A 87 7.76 -11.53 -0.31
C ASP A 87 7.71 -10.34 -1.27
N SER A 88 7.50 -10.63 -2.54
CA SER A 88 7.33 -9.63 -3.59
C SER A 88 5.85 -9.30 -3.78
N VAL A 89 5.54 -8.03 -4.02
CA VAL A 89 4.22 -7.54 -4.37
C VAL A 89 4.30 -6.63 -5.58
N VAL A 90 3.21 -6.51 -6.33
CA VAL A 90 3.17 -5.61 -7.49
C VAL A 90 2.73 -4.22 -7.06
N VAL A 91 3.51 -3.21 -7.46
CA VAL A 91 3.18 -1.80 -7.27
C VAL A 91 3.04 -1.12 -8.61
N ARG A 92 1.98 -0.33 -8.74
CA ARG A 92 1.78 0.57 -9.87
C ARG A 92 2.14 1.99 -9.47
N TYR A 93 2.96 2.65 -10.25
CA TYR A 93 3.43 4.02 -10.00
C TYR A 93 3.28 4.90 -11.23
N LEU A 94 3.24 6.22 -11.06
CA LEU A 94 3.28 7.14 -12.19
C LEU A 94 4.72 7.30 -12.70
N PRO A 95 5.02 7.06 -13.97
CA PRO A 95 6.38 7.17 -14.49
C PRO A 95 6.96 8.59 -14.37
N ASP A 96 6.13 9.62 -14.57
CA ASP A 96 6.54 11.03 -14.40
C ASP A 96 6.79 11.42 -12.94
N ASN A 97 6.19 10.69 -11.99
CA ASN A 97 6.33 10.93 -10.57
C ASN A 97 6.22 9.61 -9.78
N PRO A 98 7.32 8.87 -9.64
CA PRO A 98 7.29 7.53 -9.06
C PRO A 98 6.90 7.51 -7.58
N GLY A 99 6.94 8.68 -6.90
CA GLY A 99 6.44 8.83 -5.54
C GLY A 99 4.93 8.65 -5.44
N VAL A 100 4.18 8.80 -6.53
CA VAL A 100 2.76 8.49 -6.59
C VAL A 100 2.58 7.04 -7.01
N HIS A 101 2.13 6.21 -6.07
CA HIS A 101 2.09 4.77 -6.25
C HIS A 101 0.97 4.09 -5.45
N ARG A 102 0.57 2.90 -5.88
CA ARG A 102 -0.43 2.05 -5.23
C ARG A 102 -0.13 0.59 -5.50
N LEU A 103 -0.35 -0.28 -4.51
CA LEU A 103 -0.27 -1.71 -4.74
C LEU A 103 -1.40 -2.19 -5.64
N VAL A 104 -1.06 -3.08 -6.56
CA VAL A 104 -2.00 -3.69 -7.48
C VAL A 104 -2.78 -4.78 -6.76
N THR A 105 -4.08 -4.81 -7.03
CA THR A 105 -4.99 -5.86 -6.58
C THR A 105 -5.67 -6.46 -7.80
N ASP A 106 -5.92 -7.77 -7.77
CA ASP A 106 -6.72 -8.46 -8.77
C ASP A 106 -8.20 -8.02 -8.72
N SER A 107 -9.00 -8.55 -9.62
CA SER A 107 -10.45 -8.29 -9.69
C SER A 107 -11.22 -8.77 -8.45
N ALA A 108 -10.64 -9.67 -7.66
CA ALA A 108 -11.17 -10.12 -6.38
C ALA A 108 -10.67 -9.30 -5.18
N GLY A 109 -9.92 -8.21 -5.43
CA GLY A 109 -9.33 -7.34 -4.42
C GLY A 109 -8.02 -7.87 -3.82
N ARG A 110 -7.57 -9.06 -4.21
CA ARG A 110 -6.39 -9.69 -3.61
C ARG A 110 -5.12 -9.12 -4.20
N TYR A 111 -4.12 -8.95 -3.35
CA TYR A 111 -2.81 -8.50 -3.79
C TYR A 111 -2.05 -9.65 -4.42
N GLU A 112 -1.35 -9.39 -5.53
CA GLU A 112 -0.40 -10.34 -6.08
C GLU A 112 0.83 -10.42 -5.19
N VAL A 113 1.01 -11.56 -4.51
CA VAL A 113 2.15 -11.81 -3.62
C VAL A 113 2.98 -12.95 -4.18
N GLY A 114 4.13 -12.62 -4.76
CA GLY A 114 5.13 -13.59 -5.19
C GLY A 114 5.99 -14.00 -4.01
N ARG A 115 5.87 -15.25 -3.56
CA ARG A 115 6.73 -15.78 -2.50
C ARG A 115 8.15 -15.87 -3.03
N HIS A 116 9.08 -15.16 -2.41
CA HIS A 116 10.48 -15.46 -2.63
C HIS A 116 10.71 -16.83 -1.98
N ALA A 117 10.80 -17.88 -2.80
CA ALA A 117 11.24 -19.18 -2.33
C ALA A 117 12.60 -18.95 -1.69
N ARG A 118 12.67 -18.93 -0.35
CA ARG A 118 13.95 -19.11 0.32
C ARG A 118 14.48 -20.41 -0.25
N GLY A 119 15.52 -20.31 -1.08
CA GLY A 119 16.21 -21.45 -1.62
C GLY A 119 16.41 -22.39 -0.44
N ARG A 120 15.77 -23.55 -0.52
CA ARG A 120 16.12 -24.68 0.33
C ARG A 120 17.55 -24.97 -0.11
N SER A 121 18.51 -24.35 0.57
CA SER A 121 19.91 -24.69 0.41
C SER A 121 19.97 -26.12 0.90
N ARG A 122 19.78 -27.06 -0.03
CA ARG A 122 20.12 -28.45 0.14
C ARG A 122 21.64 -28.42 0.27
N SER A 123 22.09 -28.26 1.51
CA SER A 123 23.38 -28.75 1.97
C SER A 123 23.37 -30.25 1.66
N GLY A 124 23.76 -30.60 0.44
CA GLY A 124 24.15 -31.95 0.09
C GLY A 124 25.38 -32.26 0.92
N ARG A 125 25.24 -33.19 1.85
CA ARG A 125 26.33 -33.93 2.43
C ARG A 125 25.98 -35.39 2.38
#